data_AF-A0A0F9ALE4-F1
#
_entry.id   AF-A0A0F9ALE4-F1
#
_cell.length_a   1.000
_cell.length_b   1.000
_cell.length_c   1.000
_cell.angle_alpha   90.00
_cell.angle_beta   90.00
_cell.angle_gamma   90.00
#
_symmetry.space_group_name_H-M   'P 1'
#
loop_
_entity.id
_entity.type
_entity.pdbx_description
1 polymer ?
#
loop_
_entity_poly.entity_id
_entity_poly.type
_entity_poly.pdbx_seq_one_letter_code
_entity_poly.pdbx_strand_id
1 'polypeptide(L)'
;MYEGEKNIIEPTNAQKAHALPWALTAQTGGSIYVNLTMAGPVFLLFLNHLGFGKSQIGIILGIIPFLGVLSLFLSSIESRFGYKRSYLAMSGLGVLVMSSFIATLWVLNRYGTGAALFFIITVITGFAFFRSAAICGLTPWMQEFVPD
;
A
#
# COMPACT_ATOMS: atom_id res chain seq x y z
N MET A 1 -12.09 13.30 39.68
CA MET A 1 -13.19 13.18 38.69
C MET A 1 -12.57 13.32 37.31
N TYR A 2 -12.27 12.29 36.52
CA TYR A 2 -12.89 10.97 36.38
C TYR A 2 -11.80 9.91 36.19
N GLU A 3 -11.72 8.98 37.14
CA GLU A 3 -10.70 7.93 37.26
C GLU A 3 -11.35 6.57 36.94
N GLY A 4 -12.11 6.51 35.85
CA GLY A 4 -13.04 5.39 35.62
C GLY A 4 -13.30 4.97 34.17
N GLU A 5 -12.67 5.58 33.15
CA GLU A 5 -13.01 5.26 31.76
C GLU A 5 -11.81 5.32 30.79
N LYS A 6 -10.71 4.64 31.15
CA LYS A 6 -9.60 4.36 30.22
C LYS A 6 -9.21 2.88 30.27
N ASN A 7 -10.20 2.01 30.04
CA ASN A 7 -9.95 0.61 29.67
C ASN A 7 -9.63 0.48 28.17
N ILE A 8 -8.70 1.31 27.69
CA ILE A 8 -7.94 1.05 26.47
C ILE A 8 -6.54 0.80 27.00
N ILE A 9 -6.19 -0.47 27.20
CA ILE A 9 -4.95 -0.91 27.84
C ILE A 9 -3.79 -0.34 27.02
N GLU A 10 -3.19 0.76 27.48
CA GLU A 10 -2.02 1.32 26.85
C GLU A 10 -0.88 0.28 26.99
N PRO A 11 -0.24 -0.12 25.88
CA PRO A 11 0.74 -1.19 25.93
C PRO A 11 1.91 -0.80 26.83
N THR A 12 2.31 -1.71 27.73
CA THR A 12 3.43 -1.47 28.64
C THR A 12 4.71 -1.23 27.86
N ASN A 13 5.68 -0.50 28.41
CA ASN A 13 6.98 -0.23 27.73
C ASN A 13 7.67 -1.50 27.21
N ALA A 14 7.55 -2.63 27.92
CA ALA A 14 8.05 -3.93 27.46
C ALA A 14 7.33 -4.45 26.20
N GLN A 15 6.02 -4.23 26.08
CA GLN A 15 5.23 -4.60 24.90
C GLN A 15 5.53 -3.67 23.72
N LYS A 16 5.71 -2.37 23.95
CA LYS A 16 6.16 -1.41 22.92
C LYS A 16 7.55 -1.79 22.38
N ALA A 17 8.49 -2.15 23.26
CA ALA A 17 9.83 -2.59 22.88
C ALA A 17 9.82 -3.89 22.04
N HIS A 18 8.93 -4.83 22.36
CA HIS A 18 8.79 -6.07 21.59
C HIS A 18 8.06 -5.88 20.25
N ALA A 19 7.15 -4.89 20.15
CA ALA A 19 6.45 -4.56 18.91
C ALA A 19 7.35 -3.82 17.90
N LEU A 20 8.36 -3.07 18.38
CA LEU A 20 9.28 -2.29 17.57
C LEU A 20 9.97 -3.07 16.44
N PRO A 21 10.62 -4.24 16.68
CA PRO A 21 11.26 -5.01 15.61
C PRO A 21 10.26 -5.53 14.57
N TRP A 22 9.04 -5.89 14.99
CA TRP A 22 7.99 -6.31 14.06
C TRP A 22 7.49 -5.15 13.18
N ALA A 23 7.36 -3.95 13.76
CA ALA A 23 7.01 -2.76 13.00
C ALA A 23 8.12 -2.37 12.00
N LEU A 24 9.39 -2.46 12.42
CA LEU A 24 10.54 -2.20 11.57
C LEU A 24 10.63 -3.19 10.41
N THR A 25 10.53 -4.49 10.69
CA THR A 25 10.55 -5.53 9.65
C THR A 25 9.39 -5.39 8.67
N ALA A 26 8.18 -5.04 9.15
CA ALA A 26 7.04 -4.74 8.28
C ALA A 26 7.27 -3.51 7.39
N GLN A 27 7.86 -2.43 7.91
CA GLN A 27 8.19 -1.24 7.13
C GLN A 27 9.29 -1.49 6.10
N THR A 28 10.35 -2.19 6.49
CA THR A 28 11.44 -2.55 5.58
C THR A 28 10.94 -3.49 4.49
N GLY A 29 10.18 -4.53 4.85
CA GLY A 29 9.59 -5.46 3.89
C GLY A 29 8.63 -4.75 2.93
N GLY A 30 7.77 -3.88 3.44
CA GLY A 30 6.87 -3.06 2.63
C GLY A 30 7.61 -2.13 1.67
N SER A 31 8.74 -1.56 2.09
CA SER A 31 9.58 -0.70 1.24
C SER A 31 10.29 -1.49 0.15
N ILE A 32 10.84 -2.67 0.46
CA ILE A 32 11.43 -3.57 -0.53
C ILE A 32 10.37 -3.98 -1.55
N TYR A 33 9.19 -4.39 -1.09
CA TYR A 33 8.07 -4.75 -1.95
C TYR A 33 7.71 -3.63 -2.93
N VAL A 34 7.53 -2.39 -2.44
CA VAL A 34 7.18 -1.24 -3.30
C VAL A 34 8.28 -0.92 -4.29
N ASN A 35 9.55 -1.00 -3.88
CA ASN A 35 10.67 -0.80 -4.78
C ASN A 35 10.70 -1.87 -5.88
N LEU A 36 10.49 -3.14 -5.56
CA LEU A 36 10.50 -4.20 -6.56
C LEU A 36 9.30 -4.13 -7.51
N THR A 37 8.13 -3.74 -7.00
CA THR A 37 6.87 -3.87 -7.74
C THR A 37 6.39 -2.58 -8.41
N MET A 38 6.85 -1.41 -7.98
CA MET A 38 6.26 -0.13 -8.44
C MET A 38 7.24 1.02 -8.61
N ALA A 39 8.09 1.27 -7.61
CA ALA A 39 8.90 2.48 -7.53
C ALA A 39 10.34 2.28 -8.03
N GLY A 40 10.76 1.04 -8.22
CA GLY A 40 12.12 0.71 -8.61
C GLY A 40 12.30 0.49 -10.10
N PRO A 41 13.56 0.38 -10.53
CA PRO A 41 13.93 0.25 -11.95
C PRO A 41 13.40 -1.04 -12.58
N VAL A 42 13.18 -2.10 -11.79
CA VAL A 42 12.68 -3.39 -12.28
C VAL A 42 11.31 -3.25 -12.94
N PHE A 43 10.40 -2.51 -12.30
CA PHE A 43 9.05 -2.28 -12.83
C PHE A 43 9.08 -1.45 -14.12
N LEU A 44 9.91 -0.41 -14.16
CA LEU A 44 10.09 0.41 -15.36
C LEU A 44 10.68 -0.39 -16.52
N LEU A 45 11.68 -1.22 -16.25
CA LEU A 45 12.29 -2.11 -17.26
C LEU A 45 11.30 -3.17 -17.75
N PHE A 46 10.46 -3.70 -16.87
CA PHE A 46 9.40 -4.63 -17.24
C PHE A 46 8.41 -3.98 -18.21
N LEU A 47 7.90 -2.78 -17.90
CA LEU A 47 6.98 -2.06 -18.80
C LEU A 47 7.63 -1.72 -20.14
N ASN A 48 8.93 -1.36 -20.14
CA ASN A 48 9.69 -1.13 -21.36
C ASN A 48 9.81 -2.40 -22.20
N HIS A 49 10.13 -3.54 -21.57
CA HIS A 49 10.25 -4.82 -22.24
C HIS A 49 8.92 -5.33 -22.83
N LEU A 50 7.79 -4.98 -22.22
CA LEU A 50 6.44 -5.23 -22.77
C LEU A 50 6.13 -4.40 -24.03
N GLY A 51 7.03 -3.50 -24.42
CA GLY A 51 6.88 -2.64 -25.60
C GLY A 51 6.05 -1.39 -25.35
N PHE A 52 5.83 -0.99 -24.09
CA PHE A 52 5.11 0.26 -23.81
C PHE A 52 5.95 1.49 -24.12
N GLY A 53 5.32 2.50 -24.72
CA GLY A 53 5.94 3.78 -25.00
C GLY A 53 6.20 4.58 -23.73
N LYS A 54 7.21 5.46 -23.75
CA LYS A 54 7.60 6.31 -22.60
C LYS A 54 6.42 7.10 -22.00
N SER A 55 5.50 7.58 -22.85
CA SER A 55 4.30 8.31 -22.41
C SER A 55 3.37 7.43 -21.55
N GLN A 56 3.15 6.17 -21.97
CA GLN A 56 2.30 5.22 -21.27
C GLN A 56 2.89 4.84 -19.91
N ILE A 57 4.21 4.61 -19.87
CA ILE A 57 4.94 4.34 -18.63
C ILE A 57 4.82 5.53 -17.67
N GLY A 58 4.96 6.77 -18.16
CA GLY A 58 4.78 7.98 -17.36
C GLY A 58 3.40 8.08 -16.74
N ILE A 59 2.34 7.79 -17.51
CA ILE A 59 0.96 7.75 -17.01
C ILE A 59 0.83 6.72 -15.89
N ILE A 60 1.34 5.50 -16.11
CA ILE A 60 1.27 4.42 -15.11
C ILE A 60 1.96 4.81 -13.80
N LEU A 61 3.17 5.38 -13.88
CA LEU A 61 3.93 5.81 -12.71
C LEU A 61 3.26 6.99 -11.99
N GLY A 62 2.57 7.87 -12.72
CA GLY A 62 1.87 9.04 -12.18
C GLY A 62 0.59 8.73 -11.40
N ILE A 63 -0.06 7.58 -11.66
CA ILE A 63 -1.29 7.18 -10.96
C ILE A 63 -1.06 7.02 -9.45
N ILE A 64 0.12 6.49 -9.08
CA ILE A 64 0.46 6.17 -7.69
C ILE A 64 0.49 7.42 -6.79
N PRO A 65 1.28 8.47 -7.09
CA PRO A 65 1.29 9.68 -6.27
C PRO A 65 -0.05 10.42 -6.32
N PHE A 66 -0.77 10.37 -7.44
CA PHE A 66 -2.07 11.03 -7.57
C PHE A 66 -3.12 10.44 -6.62
N LEU A 67 -3.23 9.10 -6.57
CA LEU A 67 -4.13 8.43 -5.64
C LEU A 67 -3.64 8.47 -4.18
N GLY A 68 -2.34 8.71 -3.96
CA GLY A 68 -1.78 8.96 -2.64
C GLY A 68 -2.43 10.15 -1.91
N VAL A 69 -2.96 11.14 -2.65
CA VAL A 69 -3.67 12.29 -2.08
C VAL A 69 -4.99 11.89 -1.41
N LEU A 70 -5.59 10.76 -1.81
CA LEU A 70 -6.84 10.27 -1.20
C LEU A 70 -6.69 9.91 0.28
N SER A 71 -5.47 9.66 0.75
CA SER A 71 -5.18 9.33 2.15
C SER A 71 -5.68 10.41 3.11
N LEU A 72 -5.64 11.68 2.70
CA LEU A 72 -6.14 12.81 3.49
C LEU A 72 -7.63 12.69 3.82
N PHE A 73 -8.44 12.18 2.89
CA PHE A 73 -9.87 12.01 3.08
C PHE A 73 -10.20 10.73 3.88
N LEU A 74 -9.39 9.69 3.71
CA LEU A 74 -9.58 8.39 4.36
C LEU A 74 -9.31 8.44 5.87
N SER A 75 -8.51 9.40 6.33
CA SER A 75 -8.18 9.60 7.76
C SER A 75 -9.41 9.74 8.65
N SER A 76 -10.39 10.53 8.21
CA SER A 76 -11.65 10.71 8.96
C SER A 76 -12.46 9.43 9.07
N ILE A 77 -12.41 8.55 8.06
CA ILE A 77 -13.17 7.29 8.00
C ILE A 77 -12.51 6.24 8.89
N GLU A 78 -11.18 6.15 8.86
CA GLU A 78 -10.42 5.14 9.61
C GLU A 78 -10.45 5.36 11.12
N SER A 79 -10.57 6.62 11.57
CA SER A 79 -10.77 6.96 12.98
C SER A 79 -11.98 6.24 13.62
N ARG A 80 -12.98 5.86 12.82
CA ARG A 80 -14.21 5.20 13.30
C ARG A 80 -14.11 3.67 13.33
N PHE A 81 -13.27 3.08 12.46
CA PHE A 81 -13.15 1.62 12.31
C PHE A 81 -11.94 1.01 13.03
N GLY A 82 -10.99 1.85 13.44
CA GLY A 82 -9.77 1.46 14.14
C GLY A 82 -8.60 1.22 13.19
N TYR A 83 -7.48 1.88 13.47
CA TYR A 83 -6.32 1.98 12.58
C TYR A 83 -5.69 0.63 12.23
N LYS A 84 -5.51 -0.27 13.21
CA LYS A 84 -4.88 -1.58 13.00
C LYS A 84 -5.65 -2.49 12.05
N ARG A 85 -6.99 -2.50 12.12
CA ARG A 85 -7.83 -3.38 11.29
C ARG A 85 -7.89 -2.88 9.85
N SER A 86 -8.07 -1.57 9.67
CA SER A 86 -8.05 -0.93 8.35
C SER A 86 -6.71 -1.15 7.65
N TYR A 87 -5.59 -0.94 8.35
CA TYR A 87 -4.26 -1.19 7.82
C TYR A 87 -4.06 -2.63 7.32
N LEU A 88 -4.40 -3.63 8.15
CA LEU A 88 -4.24 -5.05 7.78
C LEU A 88 -5.14 -5.44 6.60
N ALA A 89 -6.41 -5.03 6.62
CA ALA A 89 -7.37 -5.37 5.57
C ALA A 89 -6.99 -4.74 4.23
N MET A 90 -6.65 -3.45 4.23
CA MET A 90 -6.29 -2.71 3.01
C MET A 90 -4.93 -3.15 2.46
N SER A 91 -3.94 -3.40 3.34
CA SER A 91 -2.64 -3.94 2.91
C SER A 91 -2.79 -5.35 2.32
N GLY A 92 -3.59 -6.22 2.96
CA GLY A 92 -3.86 -7.58 2.47
C GLY A 92 -4.58 -7.58 1.11
N LEU A 93 -5.64 -6.78 0.98
CA LEU A 93 -6.34 -6.60 -0.30
C LEU A 93 -5.43 -6.02 -1.38
N GLY A 94 -4.59 -5.05 -1.04
CA GLY A 94 -3.58 -4.50 -1.96
C GLY A 94 -2.62 -5.58 -2.48
N VAL A 95 -2.12 -6.46 -1.62
CA VAL A 95 -1.27 -7.58 -2.05
C VAL A 95 -2.01 -8.54 -2.99
N LEU A 96 -3.30 -8.81 -2.75
CA LEU A 96 -4.12 -9.64 -3.64
C LEU A 96 -4.37 -8.98 -5.01
N VAL A 97 -4.57 -7.66 -5.04
CA VAL A 97 -4.68 -6.92 -6.30
C VAL A 97 -3.35 -6.96 -7.06
N MET A 98 -2.22 -6.79 -6.37
CA MET A 98 -0.92 -6.81 -7.04
C MET A 98 -0.49 -8.23 -7.44
N SER A 99 -0.91 -9.29 -6.76
CA SER A 99 -0.63 -10.65 -7.21
C SER A 99 -1.28 -10.94 -8.58
N SER A 100 -2.41 -10.29 -8.86
CA SER A 100 -3.05 -10.34 -10.18
C SER A 100 -2.17 -9.75 -11.30
N PHE A 101 -1.14 -8.97 -10.96
CA PHE A 101 -0.16 -8.45 -11.92
C PHE A 101 0.63 -9.56 -12.63
N ILE A 102 0.79 -10.73 -12.02
CA ILE A 102 1.44 -11.89 -12.67
C ILE A 102 0.63 -12.34 -13.91
N ALA A 103 -0.69 -12.15 -13.89
CA ALA A 103 -1.57 -12.48 -15.02
C ALA A 103 -1.34 -11.56 -16.24
N THR A 104 -0.58 -10.47 -16.10
CA THR A 104 -0.25 -9.55 -17.20
C THR A 104 0.41 -10.26 -18.38
N LEU A 105 1.31 -11.22 -18.12
CA LEU A 105 1.98 -11.97 -19.20
C LEU A 105 0.99 -12.85 -19.98
N TRP A 106 0.00 -13.41 -19.29
CA TRP A 106 -1.06 -14.19 -19.92
C TRP A 106 -1.98 -13.32 -20.77
N VAL A 107 -2.35 -12.13 -20.26
CA VAL A 107 -3.16 -11.15 -21.01
C VAL A 107 -2.41 -10.66 -22.25
N LEU A 108 -1.11 -10.37 -22.13
CA LEU A 108 -0.27 -9.93 -23.25
C LEU A 108 -0.25 -10.98 -24.38
N ASN A 109 -0.01 -12.25 -24.03
CA ASN A 109 0.08 -13.32 -25.02
C ASN A 109 -1.26 -13.61 -25.73
N ARG A 110 -2.39 -13.34 -25.08
CA ARG A 110 -3.71 -13.68 -25.64
C ARG A 110 -4.43 -12.52 -26.32
N TYR A 111 -4.26 -11.29 -25.81
CA TYR A 111 -5.03 -10.12 -26.22
C TYR A 111 -4.15 -8.96 -26.74
N GLY A 112 -2.83 -9.11 -26.70
CA GLY A 112 -1.87 -8.13 -27.21
C GLY A 112 -1.63 -6.95 -26.28
N THR A 113 -0.81 -6.00 -26.78
CA THR A 113 -0.26 -4.89 -25.99
C THR A 113 -1.32 -3.89 -25.50
N GLY A 114 -2.35 -3.61 -26.31
CA GLY A 114 -3.40 -2.65 -25.94
C GLY A 114 -4.21 -3.10 -24.72
N ALA A 115 -4.65 -4.36 -24.70
CA ALA A 115 -5.40 -4.94 -23.59
C ALA A 115 -4.53 -5.08 -22.33
N ALA A 116 -3.26 -5.45 -22.48
CA ALA A 116 -2.31 -5.52 -21.37
C ALA A 116 -2.13 -4.14 -20.69
N LEU A 117 -2.12 -3.06 -21.46
CA LEU A 117 -2.00 -1.70 -20.93
C LEU A 117 -3.19 -1.35 -20.04
N PHE A 118 -4.42 -1.53 -20.55
CA PHE A 118 -5.62 -1.27 -19.76
C PHE A 118 -5.66 -2.12 -18.49
N PHE A 119 -5.29 -3.40 -18.59
CA PHE A 119 -5.21 -4.29 -17.43
C PHE A 119 -4.25 -3.76 -16.36
N ILE A 120 -3.03 -3.38 -16.76
CA ILE A 120 -2.01 -2.82 -15.85
C ILE A 120 -2.51 -1.54 -15.19
N ILE A 121 -3.12 -0.62 -15.95
CA ILE A 121 -3.68 0.62 -15.40
C ILE A 121 -4.74 0.31 -14.36
N THR A 122 -5.68 -0.60 -14.64
CA THR A 122 -6.74 -0.97 -13.69
C THR A 122 -6.17 -1.59 -12.42
N VAL A 123 -5.21 -2.52 -12.54
CA VAL A 123 -4.55 -3.16 -11.39
C VAL A 123 -3.81 -2.13 -10.55
N ILE A 124 -3.05 -1.23 -11.16
CA ILE A 124 -2.28 -0.21 -10.44
C ILE A 124 -3.18 0.83 -9.79
N THR A 125 -4.27 1.21 -10.44
CA THR A 125 -5.28 2.12 -9.88
C THR A 125 -5.92 1.50 -8.63
N GLY A 126 -6.36 0.24 -8.72
CA GLY A 126 -6.93 -0.48 -7.58
C GLY A 126 -5.92 -0.64 -6.44
N PHE A 127 -4.70 -1.05 -6.77
CA PHE A 127 -3.62 -1.17 -5.80
C PHE A 127 -3.32 0.16 -5.11
N ALA A 128 -3.16 1.25 -5.88
CA ALA A 128 -2.81 2.56 -5.35
C ALA A 128 -3.93 3.12 -4.44
N PHE A 129 -5.19 2.84 -4.75
CA PHE A 129 -6.32 3.13 -3.87
C PHE A 129 -6.19 2.40 -2.52
N PHE A 130 -6.02 1.07 -2.53
CA PHE A 130 -5.85 0.29 -1.31
C PHE A 130 -4.61 0.70 -0.51
N ARG A 131 -3.52 1.03 -1.21
CA ARG A 131 -2.29 1.51 -0.58
C ARG A 131 -2.47 2.88 0.08
N SER A 132 -3.20 3.79 -0.55
CA SER A 132 -3.50 5.11 0.00
C SER A 132 -4.28 5.00 1.31
N ALA A 133 -5.27 4.10 1.36
CA ALA A 133 -5.97 3.77 2.60
C ALA A 133 -5.01 3.18 3.65
N ALA A 134 -4.20 2.17 3.29
CA ALA A 134 -3.28 1.55 4.23
C ALA A 134 -2.27 2.54 4.85
N ILE A 135 -1.70 3.46 4.06
CA ILE A 135 -0.73 4.45 4.56
C ILE A 135 -1.37 5.38 5.61
N CYS A 136 -2.65 5.71 5.42
CA CYS A 136 -3.40 6.55 6.34
C CYS A 136 -3.52 5.93 7.75
N GLY A 137 -3.74 4.62 7.84
CA GLY A 137 -3.84 3.94 9.14
C GLY A 137 -2.48 3.64 9.79
N LEU A 138 -1.40 3.62 9.01
CA LEU A 138 -0.06 3.28 9.49
C LEU A 138 0.55 4.38 10.37
N THR A 139 0.45 5.65 9.97
CA THR A 139 1.04 6.77 10.69
C THR A 139 0.50 6.94 12.13
N PRO A 140 -0.82 6.96 12.39
CA PRO A 140 -1.35 7.01 13.75
C PRO A 140 -1.07 5.73 14.52
N TRP A 141 -1.13 4.56 13.87
CA TRP A 141 -0.81 3.29 14.54
C TRP A 141 0.64 3.28 15.05
N MET A 142 1.60 3.80 14.27
CA MET A 142 3.00 3.92 14.70
C MET A 142 3.19 4.85 15.91
N GLN A 143 2.39 5.91 16.02
CA GLN A 143 2.44 6.81 17.18
C GLN A 143 1.95 6.15 18.47
N GLU A 144 1.15 5.07 18.41
CA GLU A 144 0.71 4.35 19.62
C GLU A 144 1.85 3.58 20.33
N PHE A 145 2.91 3.23 19.60
CA PHE A 145 3.99 2.38 20.13
C PHE A 145 5.40 3.00 20.03
N VAL A 146 5.58 4.10 19.30
CA VAL A 146 6.82 4.90 19.36
C VAL A 146 6.69 5.89 20.52
N PRO A 147 7.55 5.81 21.56
CA PRO A 147 7.52 6.78 22.66
C PRO A 147 7.91 8.18 22.17
N ASP A 148 7.26 9.21 22.71
CA ASP A 148 7.62 10.62 22.52
C ASP A 148 9.04 10.93 23.03
#